data_AF-A0A2X0QS77-F1
#
_entry.id   AF-A0A2X0QS77-F1
#
_cell.length_a   1.000
_cell.length_b   1.000
_cell.length_c   1.000
_cell.angle_alpha   90.00
_cell.angle_beta   90.00
_cell.angle_gamma   90.00
#
_symmetry.space_group_name_H-M   'P 1'
#
loop_
_entity.id
_entity.type
_entity.pdbx_description
1 polymer ?
#
loop_
_entity_poly.entity_id
_entity_poly.type
_entity_poly.pdbx_seq_one_letter_code
_entity_poly.pdbx_strand_id
1 'polypeptide(L)'
;MAIGNMKFGEKLLFGGFALIGILALISFLIMEVVRSRMEKPMFPVLQYDFSAEGLRGSELFRTSGCTICHRAMRNGTNMGLVLDGIGSKRTLDYLENFLKNPEATYAGATMDHGPSKGAAFVAKMPAADLHAIAVFLSELRAKPGSNASRLPPGGGESSFIDSMVRMWAPDSWKSEYKDLREEMKSNAKGDRNDSGAE
;
A
#
# COMPACT_ATOMS: atom_id res chain seq x y z
N MET A 1 -11.32 -12.99 54.49
CA MET A 1 -10.66 -11.81 53.88
C MET A 1 -11.41 -10.58 54.37
N ALA A 2 -10.80 -9.77 55.22
CA ALA A 2 -11.46 -8.65 55.88
C ALA A 2 -11.77 -7.56 54.85
N ILE A 3 -13.05 -7.31 54.58
CA ILE A 3 -13.50 -6.11 53.89
C ILE A 3 -13.38 -5.00 54.94
N GLY A 4 -12.19 -4.38 55.03
CA GLY A 4 -11.95 -3.26 55.91
C GLY A 4 -12.98 -2.16 55.68
N ASN A 5 -13.38 -1.48 56.77
CA ASN A 5 -14.33 -0.36 56.77
C ASN A 5 -13.75 0.83 55.99
N MET A 6 -13.80 0.76 54.66
CA MET A 6 -13.45 1.86 53.76
C MET A 6 -14.41 3.02 53.98
N LYS A 7 -13.90 4.25 53.96
CA LYS A 7 -14.72 5.46 54.06
C LYS A 7 -15.63 5.55 52.83
N PHE A 8 -16.77 6.23 52.98
CA PHE A 8 -17.76 6.34 51.89
C PHE A 8 -17.15 6.86 50.57
N GLY A 9 -16.25 7.85 50.66
CA GLY A 9 -15.53 8.38 49.50
C GLY A 9 -14.59 7.37 48.82
N GLU A 10 -13.92 6.52 49.59
CA GLU A 10 -13.04 5.47 49.04
C GLU A 10 -13.86 4.37 48.35
N LYS A 11 -15.00 3.99 48.93
CA LYS A 11 -15.93 3.03 48.31
C LYS A 11 -16.44 3.53 46.96
N LEU A 12 -16.78 4.82 46.88
CA LEU A 12 -17.26 5.44 45.65
C LEU A 12 -16.15 5.52 44.58
N LEU A 13 -14.92 5.88 44.99
CA LEU A 13 -13.77 5.97 44.10
C LEU A 13 -13.35 4.58 43.57
N PHE A 14 -13.08 3.61 44.45
CA PHE A 14 -12.66 2.28 44.03
C PHE A 14 -13.78 1.50 43.34
N GLY A 15 -15.04 1.68 43.76
CA GLY A 15 -16.20 1.11 43.07
C GLY A 15 -16.39 1.68 41.67
N GLY A 16 -16.25 3.00 41.51
CA GLY A 16 -16.30 3.66 40.21
C GLY A 16 -15.19 3.21 39.28
N PHE A 17 -13.94 3.17 39.76
CA PHE A 17 -12.80 2.67 38.99
C PHE A 17 -12.95 1.19 38.61
N ALA A 18 -13.43 0.34 39.53
CA ALA A 18 -13.70 -1.06 39.23
C ALA A 18 -14.79 -1.22 38.17
N LEU A 19 -15.88 -0.44 38.26
CA LEU A 19 -16.94 -0.46 37.26
C LEU A 19 -16.44 -0.02 35.88
N ILE A 20 -15.67 1.07 35.80
CA ILE A 20 -15.07 1.54 34.55
C ILE A 20 -14.12 0.48 33.98
N GLY A 21 -13.29 -0.13 34.83
CA GLY A 21 -12.38 -1.21 34.44
C GLY A 21 -13.12 -2.43 33.88
N ILE A 22 -14.21 -2.85 34.52
CA ILE A 22 -15.07 -3.95 34.05
C ILE A 22 -15.71 -3.58 32.71
N LEU A 23 -16.28 -2.38 32.57
CA LEU A 23 -16.88 -1.93 31.31
C LEU A 23 -15.85 -1.86 30.18
N ALA A 24 -14.63 -1.39 30.46
CA ALA A 24 -13.54 -1.36 29.50
C ALA A 24 -13.12 -2.77 29.07
N LEU A 25 -13.01 -3.71 30.01
CA LEU A 25 -12.72 -5.11 29.70
C LEU A 25 -13.82 -5.76 28.86
N ILE A 26 -15.10 -5.55 29.21
CA ILE A 26 -16.23 -6.05 28.44
C ILE A 26 -16.21 -5.44 27.03
N SER A 27 -16.01 -4.13 26.90
CA SER A 27 -15.93 -3.46 25.61
C SER A 27 -14.77 -4.01 24.75
N PHE A 28 -13.60 -4.22 25.35
CA PHE A 28 -12.45 -4.83 24.67
C PHE A 28 -12.76 -6.24 24.16
N LEU A 29 -13.36 -7.10 25.01
CA LEU A 29 -13.74 -8.45 24.62
C LEU A 29 -14.80 -8.45 23.51
N ILE A 30 -15.79 -7.56 23.57
CA ILE A 30 -16.78 -7.39 22.49
C ILE A 30 -16.09 -6.99 21.20
N MET A 31 -15.21 -5.97 21.25
CA MET A 31 -14.46 -5.52 20.08
C MET A 31 -13.58 -6.62 19.48
N GLU A 32 -12.94 -7.44 20.31
CA GLU A 32 -12.10 -8.55 19.86
C GLU A 32 -12.93 -9.66 19.22
N VAL A 33 -14.09 -10.00 19.80
CA VAL A 33 -15.03 -10.96 19.19
C VAL A 33 -15.51 -10.43 17.84
N VAL A 34 -15.96 -9.17 17.77
CA VAL A 34 -16.38 -8.53 16.52
C VAL A 34 -15.25 -8.59 15.49
N ARG A 35 -14.03 -8.18 15.86
CA ARG A 35 -12.84 -8.23 14.99
C ARG A 35 -12.55 -9.64 14.48
N SER A 36 -12.63 -10.66 15.33
CA SER A 36 -12.36 -12.06 14.98
C SER A 36 -13.40 -12.68 14.05
N ARG A 37 -14.63 -12.16 14.06
CA ARG A 37 -15.76 -12.65 13.26
C ARG A 37 -15.95 -11.87 11.96
N MET A 38 -15.26 -10.75 11.79
CA MET A 38 -15.38 -9.91 10.61
C MET A 38 -14.62 -10.52 9.43
N GLU A 39 -15.32 -10.74 8.33
CA GLU A 39 -14.74 -11.21 7.06
C GLU A 39 -13.87 -10.16 6.37
N LYS A 40 -14.04 -8.88 6.72
CA LYS A 40 -13.32 -7.75 6.13
C LYS A 40 -12.59 -6.97 7.22
N PRO A 41 -11.39 -6.44 6.96
CA PRO A 41 -10.65 -5.65 7.93
C PRO A 41 -11.45 -4.39 8.32
N MET A 42 -11.48 -4.07 9.61
CA MET A 42 -12.23 -2.93 10.18
C MET A 42 -11.75 -1.58 9.66
N PHE A 43 -10.48 -1.51 9.24
CA PHE A 43 -9.91 -0.33 8.60
C PHE A 43 -9.40 -0.70 7.21
N PRO A 44 -9.50 0.22 6.22
CA PRO A 44 -8.84 0.06 4.95
C PRO A 44 -7.33 0.17 5.19
N VAL A 45 -6.70 -0.94 5.55
CA VAL A 45 -5.25 -1.06 5.41
C VAL A 45 -4.94 -1.02 3.90
N LEU A 46 -3.74 -0.59 3.55
CA LEU A 46 -3.23 -0.74 2.17
C LEU A 46 -3.16 -2.25 1.89
N GLN A 47 -4.28 -2.79 1.39
CA GLN A 47 -4.42 -4.19 1.02
C GLN A 47 -3.81 -4.29 -0.37
N TYR A 48 -2.60 -4.83 -0.41
CA TYR A 48 -1.94 -5.26 -1.62
C TYR A 48 -2.27 -6.74 -1.85
N ASP A 49 -2.54 -7.09 -3.09
CA ASP A 49 -2.69 -8.49 -3.49
C ASP A 49 -1.39 -8.91 -4.13
N PHE A 50 -0.71 -9.89 -3.53
CA PHE A 50 0.61 -10.32 -3.98
C PHE A 50 0.53 -11.71 -4.59
N SER A 51 1.19 -11.89 -5.74
CA SER A 51 1.44 -13.23 -6.27
C SER A 51 2.38 -14.02 -5.34
N ALA A 52 2.47 -15.34 -5.55
CA ALA A 52 3.46 -16.16 -4.84
C ALA A 52 4.89 -15.63 -5.01
N GLU A 53 5.19 -15.09 -6.19
CA GLU A 53 6.47 -14.45 -6.48
C GLU A 53 6.61 -13.09 -5.79
N GLY A 54 5.56 -12.27 -5.75
CA GLY A 54 5.53 -11.04 -4.97
C GLY A 54 5.74 -11.27 -3.46
N LEU A 55 5.21 -12.37 -2.91
CA LEU A 55 5.47 -12.76 -1.52
C LEU A 55 6.94 -13.13 -1.29
N ARG A 56 7.56 -13.86 -2.22
CA ARG A 56 9.01 -14.11 -2.18
C ARG A 56 9.80 -12.81 -2.28
N GLY A 57 9.41 -11.91 -3.17
CA GLY A 57 10.02 -10.59 -3.33
C GLY A 57 9.92 -9.72 -2.08
N SER A 58 8.79 -9.75 -1.38
CA SER A 58 8.57 -9.08 -0.10
C SER A 58 9.55 -9.57 0.99
N GLU A 59 9.75 -10.88 1.09
CA GLU A 59 10.70 -11.44 2.04
C GLU A 59 12.15 -11.08 1.68
N LEU A 60 12.51 -11.15 0.39
CA LEU A 60 13.81 -10.70 -0.09
C LEU A 60 14.04 -9.21 0.18
N PHE A 61 13.03 -8.37 -0.02
CA PHE A 61 13.09 -6.93 0.28
C PHE A 61 13.40 -6.68 1.76
N ARG A 62 12.80 -7.46 2.66
CA ARG A 62 12.99 -7.31 4.11
C ARG A 62 14.34 -7.85 4.60
N THR A 63 14.85 -8.91 3.97
CA THR A 63 16.06 -9.62 4.40
C THR A 63 17.34 -9.14 3.71
N SER A 64 17.23 -8.58 2.50
CA SER A 64 18.39 -8.12 1.69
C SER A 64 18.83 -6.68 2.03
N GLY A 65 18.28 -6.09 3.10
CA GLY A 65 18.68 -4.75 3.57
C GLY A 65 17.96 -3.59 2.89
N CYS A 66 16.95 -3.81 2.05
CA CYS A 66 16.21 -2.71 1.41
C CYS A 66 15.50 -1.83 2.45
N THR A 67 15.01 -2.43 3.54
CA THR A 67 14.30 -1.75 4.65
C THR A 67 15.19 -0.84 5.50
N ILE A 68 16.52 -0.93 5.36
CA ILE A 68 17.47 -0.03 6.04
C ILE A 68 17.25 1.41 5.57
N CYS A 69 17.01 1.59 4.26
CA CYS A 69 16.79 2.91 3.67
C CYS A 69 15.34 3.12 3.25
N HIS A 70 14.69 2.12 2.66
CA HIS A 70 13.35 2.25 2.11
C HIS A 70 12.26 1.80 3.09
N ARG A 71 11.08 2.39 2.91
CA ARG A 71 9.85 1.93 3.55
C ARG A 71 8.91 1.35 2.50
N ALA A 72 8.39 0.16 2.77
CA ALA A 72 7.32 -0.48 2.01
C ALA A 72 6.37 -1.21 2.97
N MET A 73 5.07 -1.15 2.70
CA MET A 73 4.00 -1.70 3.55
C MET A 73 4.10 -1.24 5.00
N ARG A 74 4.44 0.04 5.21
CA ARG A 74 4.69 0.60 6.55
C ARG A 74 5.83 -0.05 7.35
N ASN A 75 6.71 -0.81 6.70
CA ASN A 75 7.89 -1.42 7.30
C ASN A 75 9.18 -0.82 6.70
N GLY A 76 10.19 -0.55 7.54
CA GLY A 76 11.45 0.08 7.15
C GLY A 76 11.58 1.55 7.58
N THR A 77 12.55 2.27 7.01
CA THR A 77 12.85 3.67 7.38
C THR A 77 12.39 4.67 6.31
N ASN A 78 12.30 5.95 6.68
CA ASN A 78 12.01 7.04 5.73
C ASN A 78 13.30 7.76 5.27
N MET A 79 14.47 7.11 5.38
CA MET A 79 15.75 7.71 4.97
C MET A 79 15.85 7.80 3.45
N GLY A 80 15.39 6.77 2.76
CA GLY A 80 15.17 6.73 1.32
C GLY A 80 13.70 7.01 0.97
N LEU A 81 13.38 6.81 -0.31
CA LEU A 81 12.01 7.01 -0.81
C LEU A 81 11.04 5.99 -0.22
N VAL A 82 9.84 6.43 0.13
CA VAL A 82 8.73 5.54 0.47
C VAL A 82 8.22 4.87 -0.81
N LEU A 83 8.23 3.54 -0.83
CA LEU A 83 7.88 2.73 -2.00
C LEU A 83 6.41 2.29 -2.00
N ASP A 84 5.64 2.66 -0.98
CA ASP A 84 4.19 2.44 -0.95
C ASP A 84 3.54 3.05 -2.20
N GLY A 85 2.91 2.22 -3.03
CA GLY A 85 2.25 2.68 -4.26
C GLY A 85 3.16 2.79 -5.49
N ILE A 86 4.43 2.35 -5.43
CA ILE A 86 5.36 2.47 -6.57
C ILE A 86 4.87 1.72 -7.82
N GLY A 87 4.18 0.60 -7.64
CA GLY A 87 3.55 -0.16 -8.72
C GLY A 87 2.45 0.60 -9.47
N SER A 88 1.90 1.67 -8.88
CA SER A 88 0.98 2.58 -9.59
C SER A 88 1.70 3.63 -10.45
N LYS A 89 3.02 3.77 -10.30
CA LYS A 89 3.82 4.80 -10.99
C LYS A 89 4.78 4.22 -12.01
N ARG A 90 5.26 2.99 -11.81
CA ARG A 90 6.28 2.32 -12.64
C ARG A 90 5.80 0.92 -13.04
N THR A 91 6.23 0.48 -14.22
CA THR A 91 5.97 -0.87 -14.73
C THR A 91 6.96 -1.86 -14.12
N LEU A 92 6.64 -3.16 -14.19
CA LEU A 92 7.55 -4.24 -13.79
C LEU A 92 8.89 -4.12 -14.52
N ASP A 93 8.88 -3.99 -15.85
CA ASP A 93 10.10 -3.84 -16.66
C ASP A 93 10.95 -2.65 -16.23
N TYR A 94 10.31 -1.52 -15.89
CA TYR A 94 11.05 -0.36 -15.40
C TYR A 94 11.73 -0.67 -14.06
N LEU A 95 11.01 -1.31 -13.14
CA LEU A 95 11.53 -1.63 -11.81
C LEU A 95 12.68 -2.63 -11.91
N GLU A 96 12.53 -3.67 -12.72
CA GLU A 96 13.59 -4.65 -12.95
C GLU A 96 14.83 -4.01 -13.58
N ASN A 97 14.65 -3.18 -14.61
CA ASN A 97 15.75 -2.46 -15.24
C ASN A 97 16.42 -1.48 -14.29
N PHE A 98 15.65 -0.80 -13.43
CA PHE A 98 16.20 0.11 -12.42
C PHE A 98 17.05 -0.63 -11.39
N LEU A 99 16.62 -1.81 -10.92
CA LEU A 99 17.41 -2.59 -9.97
C LEU A 99 18.74 -3.10 -10.58
N LYS A 100 18.73 -3.41 -11.89
CA LYS A 100 19.93 -3.82 -12.64
C LYS A 100 20.85 -2.66 -12.98
N ASN A 101 20.30 -1.60 -13.56
CA ASN A 101 21.01 -0.45 -14.13
C ASN A 101 20.30 0.87 -13.75
N PRO A 102 20.43 1.33 -12.49
CA PRO A 102 19.63 2.41 -11.95
C PRO A 102 19.84 3.76 -12.65
N GLU A 103 21.09 4.17 -12.88
CA GLU A 103 21.39 5.47 -13.49
C GLU A 103 21.03 5.52 -14.98
N ALA A 104 21.20 4.40 -15.70
CA ALA A 104 20.78 4.28 -17.09
C ALA A 104 19.25 4.32 -17.21
N THR A 105 18.54 3.61 -16.33
CA THR A 105 17.06 3.57 -16.33
C THR A 105 16.44 4.89 -15.86
N TYR A 106 17.09 5.58 -14.91
CA TYR A 106 16.65 6.89 -14.43
C TYR A 106 17.04 8.05 -15.34
N ALA A 107 18.00 7.82 -16.26
CA ALA A 107 18.61 8.86 -17.10
C ALA A 107 19.23 10.02 -16.28
N GLY A 108 19.87 9.69 -15.15
CA GLY A 108 20.48 10.66 -14.26
C GLY A 108 21.18 10.03 -13.07
N ALA A 109 21.93 10.85 -12.33
CA ALA A 109 22.60 10.41 -11.11
C ALA A 109 21.58 10.12 -10.00
N THR A 110 21.71 8.95 -9.38
CA THR A 110 20.93 8.56 -8.20
C THR A 110 21.66 8.94 -6.90
N MET A 111 20.98 8.86 -5.75
CA MET A 111 21.63 9.07 -4.45
C MET A 111 22.44 7.85 -4.01
N ASP A 112 21.79 6.68 -3.93
CA ASP A 112 22.41 5.47 -3.34
C ASP A 112 22.52 4.27 -4.31
N HIS A 113 21.86 4.33 -5.46
CA HIS A 113 21.79 3.20 -6.41
C HIS A 113 22.71 3.42 -7.61
N GLY A 114 23.94 2.91 -7.57
CA GLY A 114 24.89 3.03 -8.67
C GLY A 114 26.25 2.42 -8.31
N PRO A 115 27.20 2.39 -9.25
CA PRO A 115 28.55 1.90 -8.97
C PRO A 115 29.15 2.66 -7.79
N SER A 116 29.72 1.94 -6.82
CA SER A 116 30.38 2.49 -5.63
C SER A 116 29.50 3.28 -4.65
N LYS A 117 28.17 3.12 -4.69
CA LYS A 117 27.22 3.73 -3.75
C LYS A 117 26.70 2.73 -2.70
N GLY A 118 25.98 3.21 -1.69
CA GLY A 118 25.49 2.40 -0.56
C GLY A 118 24.63 1.20 -0.97
N ALA A 119 23.85 1.32 -2.05
CA ALA A 119 23.02 0.24 -2.59
C ALA A 119 23.62 -0.42 -3.85
N ALA A 120 24.94 -0.33 -4.07
CA ALA A 120 25.61 -0.96 -5.21
C ALA A 120 25.48 -2.50 -5.23
N PHE A 121 25.17 -3.11 -4.09
CA PHE A 121 24.95 -4.56 -3.99
C PHE A 121 23.69 -5.02 -4.74
N VAL A 122 22.70 -4.16 -4.92
CA VAL A 122 21.42 -4.50 -5.54
C VAL A 122 21.64 -4.98 -6.98
N ALA A 123 22.44 -4.26 -7.76
CA ALA A 123 22.78 -4.63 -9.14
C ALA A 123 23.57 -5.96 -9.25
N LYS A 124 24.10 -6.48 -8.13
CA LYS A 124 24.85 -7.75 -8.06
C LYS A 124 24.01 -8.93 -7.56
N MET A 125 22.76 -8.69 -7.17
CA MET A 125 21.87 -9.76 -6.71
C MET A 125 21.52 -10.73 -7.86
N PRO A 126 21.17 -11.99 -7.55
CA PRO A 126 20.71 -12.94 -8.55
C PRO A 126 19.54 -12.40 -9.37
N ALA A 127 19.53 -12.66 -10.68
CA ALA A 127 18.49 -12.15 -11.57
C ALA A 127 17.06 -12.59 -11.14
N ALA A 128 16.93 -13.81 -10.63
CA ALA A 128 15.66 -14.32 -10.10
C ALA A 128 15.19 -13.56 -8.85
N ASP A 129 16.12 -13.16 -7.97
CA ASP A 129 15.77 -12.40 -6.77
C ASP A 129 15.43 -10.95 -7.12
N LEU A 130 16.13 -10.36 -8.09
CA LEU A 130 15.79 -9.04 -8.63
C LEU A 130 14.41 -9.03 -9.27
N HIS A 131 14.07 -10.07 -10.04
CA HIS A 131 12.75 -10.21 -10.64
C HIS A 131 11.67 -10.33 -9.57
N ALA A 132 11.84 -11.21 -8.58
CA ALA A 132 10.88 -11.35 -7.48
C ALA A 132 10.67 -10.02 -6.72
N ILE A 133 11.74 -9.28 -6.42
CA ILE A 133 11.64 -7.95 -5.80
C ILE A 133 10.91 -6.96 -6.73
N ALA A 134 11.19 -6.97 -8.03
CA ALA A 134 10.52 -6.12 -9.00
C ALA A 134 9.02 -6.44 -9.10
N VAL A 135 8.64 -7.72 -9.08
CA VAL A 135 7.24 -8.19 -9.01
C VAL A 135 6.58 -7.63 -7.76
N PHE A 136 7.17 -7.85 -6.59
CA PHE A 136 6.69 -7.29 -5.32
C PHE A 136 6.46 -5.77 -5.40
N LEU A 137 7.44 -5.01 -5.88
CA LEU A 137 7.33 -3.56 -6.01
C LEU A 137 6.25 -3.15 -7.03
N SER A 138 6.08 -3.91 -8.11
CA SER A 138 5.06 -3.66 -9.13
C SER A 138 3.64 -3.94 -8.60
N GLU A 139 3.51 -4.84 -7.63
CA GLU A 139 2.26 -5.21 -6.96
C GLU A 139 1.90 -4.28 -5.80
N LEU A 140 2.82 -3.39 -5.38
CA LEU A 140 2.53 -2.26 -4.48
C LEU A 140 1.68 -1.20 -5.21
N ARG A 141 0.47 -1.56 -5.62
CA ARG A 141 -0.48 -0.71 -6.34
C ARG A 141 -1.50 -0.13 -5.39
N ALA A 142 -1.72 1.18 -5.54
CA ALA A 142 -2.73 1.89 -4.78
C ALA A 142 -4.12 1.63 -5.39
N LYS A 143 -5.10 1.32 -4.55
CA LYS A 143 -6.49 1.10 -4.99
C LYS A 143 -7.05 2.34 -5.70
N PRO A 144 -7.89 2.18 -6.74
CA PRO A 144 -8.52 3.31 -7.43
C PRO A 144 -9.19 4.28 -6.45
N GLY A 145 -8.99 5.58 -6.65
CA GLY A 145 -9.51 6.63 -5.77
C GLY A 145 -8.66 6.95 -4.54
N SER A 146 -7.58 6.21 -4.27
CA SER A 146 -6.61 6.60 -3.25
C SER A 146 -5.70 7.73 -3.75
N ASN A 147 -5.09 8.47 -2.82
CA ASN A 147 -4.17 9.58 -3.13
C ASN A 147 -2.94 9.18 -3.94
N ALA A 148 -2.56 7.90 -3.91
CA ALA A 148 -1.43 7.36 -4.66
C ALA A 148 -1.86 6.69 -5.98
N SER A 149 -3.16 6.55 -6.24
CA SER A 149 -3.67 5.94 -7.47
C SER A 149 -3.80 6.98 -8.57
N ARG A 150 -3.44 6.58 -9.79
CA ARG A 150 -3.77 7.36 -11.00
C ARG A 150 -5.22 7.20 -11.41
N LEU A 151 -5.89 6.17 -10.90
CA LEU A 151 -7.23 5.80 -11.32
C LEU A 151 -8.29 6.47 -10.42
N PRO A 152 -9.40 6.95 -11.00
CA PRO A 152 -10.52 7.44 -10.20
C PRO A 152 -11.12 6.30 -9.36
N PRO A 153 -11.88 6.61 -8.29
CA PRO A 153 -12.58 5.60 -7.51
C PRO A 153 -13.44 4.68 -8.41
N GLY A 154 -13.55 3.40 -8.06
CA GLY A 154 -14.44 2.47 -8.77
C GLY A 154 -15.89 2.96 -8.72
N GLY A 155 -16.56 3.03 -9.88
CA GLY A 155 -17.85 3.70 -10.04
C GLY A 155 -17.75 5.21 -10.30
N GLY A 156 -16.54 5.71 -10.59
CA GLY A 156 -16.19 7.14 -10.74
C GLY A 156 -16.67 7.82 -12.02
N GLU A 157 -17.87 7.53 -12.48
CA GLU A 157 -18.61 8.47 -13.34
C GLU A 157 -19.26 9.51 -12.43
N SER A 158 -18.51 10.55 -12.09
CA SER A 158 -19.07 11.70 -11.36
C SER A 158 -19.68 12.65 -12.37
N SER A 159 -21.01 12.64 -12.49
CA SER A 159 -21.75 13.57 -13.35
C SER A 159 -21.40 15.03 -13.07
N PHE A 160 -21.04 15.35 -11.83
CA PHE A 160 -20.52 16.66 -11.44
C PHE A 160 -19.17 16.97 -12.09
N ILE A 161 -18.18 16.08 -11.97
CA ILE A 161 -16.85 16.28 -12.59
C ILE A 161 -16.98 16.38 -14.11
N ASP A 162 -17.79 15.53 -14.73
CA ASP A 162 -17.99 15.56 -16.18
C ASP A 162 -18.65 16.87 -16.64
N SER A 163 -19.60 17.38 -15.85
CA SER A 163 -20.22 18.69 -16.10
C SER A 163 -19.24 19.84 -15.94
N MET A 164 -18.37 19.80 -14.91
CA MET A 164 -17.35 20.82 -14.68
C MET A 164 -16.29 20.80 -15.79
N VAL A 165 -15.77 19.63 -16.16
CA VAL A 165 -14.81 19.50 -17.27
C VAL A 165 -15.44 20.00 -18.57
N ARG A 166 -16.70 19.65 -18.86
CA ARG A 166 -17.39 20.11 -20.06
C ARG A 166 -17.60 21.64 -20.10
N MET A 167 -17.80 22.28 -18.95
CA MET A 167 -18.09 23.72 -18.89
C MET A 167 -16.81 24.58 -18.89
N TRP A 168 -15.72 24.06 -18.34
CA TRP A 168 -14.51 24.86 -18.08
C TRP A 168 -13.27 24.41 -18.87
N ALA A 169 -13.21 23.17 -19.37
CA ALA A 169 -12.06 22.71 -20.13
C ALA A 169 -12.13 23.18 -21.61
N PRO A 170 -11.02 23.68 -22.19
CA PRO A 170 -10.94 23.97 -23.61
C PRO A 170 -11.22 22.73 -24.46
N ASP A 171 -11.84 22.90 -25.63
CA ASP A 171 -12.10 21.78 -26.54
C ASP A 171 -10.81 21.09 -27.04
N SER A 172 -9.68 21.82 -27.11
CA SER A 172 -8.38 21.26 -27.51
C SER A 172 -7.91 20.13 -26.58
N TRP A 173 -8.34 20.13 -25.32
CA TRP A 173 -7.95 19.11 -24.34
C TRP A 173 -8.47 17.71 -24.71
N LYS A 174 -9.57 17.62 -25.46
CA LYS A 174 -10.10 16.33 -25.94
C LYS A 174 -9.13 15.63 -26.91
N SER A 175 -8.32 16.41 -27.63
CA SER A 175 -7.27 15.89 -28.52
C SER A 175 -5.89 15.79 -27.87
N GLU A 176 -5.61 16.62 -26.86
CA GLU A 176 -4.31 16.65 -26.18
C GLU A 176 -4.19 15.58 -25.08
N TYR A 177 -5.30 15.25 -24.41
CA TYR A 177 -5.31 14.34 -23.27
C TYR A 177 -6.23 13.15 -23.51
N LYS A 178 -5.75 11.98 -23.11
CA LYS A 178 -6.51 10.73 -23.17
C LYS A 178 -7.22 10.48 -21.85
N ASP A 179 -8.50 10.10 -21.92
CA ASP A 179 -9.25 9.70 -20.74
C ASP A 179 -8.75 8.35 -20.20
N LEU A 180 -8.20 8.37 -18.98
CA LEU A 180 -7.67 7.20 -18.30
C LEU A 180 -8.76 6.15 -17.99
N ARG A 181 -10.04 6.54 -17.93
CA ARG A 181 -11.16 5.62 -17.72
C ARG A 181 -11.36 4.69 -18.92
N GLU A 182 -11.05 5.15 -20.12
CA GLU A 182 -11.13 4.32 -21.33
C GLU A 182 -10.03 3.24 -21.31
N GLU A 183 -8.85 3.55 -20.76
CA GLU A 183 -7.78 2.57 -20.55
C GLU A 183 -8.13 1.53 -19.48
N MET A 184 -8.89 1.92 -18.44
CA MET A 184 -9.41 0.97 -17.46
C MET A 184 -10.38 -0.04 -18.10
N LYS A 185 -11.26 0.43 -18.99
CA LYS A 185 -12.22 -0.44 -19.69
C LYS A 185 -11.51 -1.46 -20.58
N SER A 186 -10.39 -1.11 -21.20
CA SER A 186 -9.59 -2.06 -22.01
C SER A 186 -8.83 -3.07 -21.14
N ASN A 187 -8.19 -2.63 -20.05
CA ASN A 187 -7.41 -3.53 -19.20
C ASN A 187 -8.30 -4.51 -18.41
N ALA A 188 -9.47 -4.06 -17.96
CA ALA A 188 -10.46 -4.92 -17.30
C ALA A 188 -11.09 -5.98 -18.24
N LYS A 189 -10.91 -5.87 -19.56
CA LYS A 189 -11.25 -6.91 -20.54
C LYS A 189 -10.11 -7.89 -20.78
N GLY A 190 -8.85 -7.45 -20.67
CA GLY A 190 -7.66 -8.30 -20.77
C GLY A 190 -7.55 -9.28 -19.60
N ASP A 191 -7.66 -8.78 -18.36
CA ASP A 191 -7.56 -9.61 -17.15
C ASP A 191 -8.66 -10.68 -17.04
N ARG A 192 -9.83 -10.45 -17.66
CA ARG A 192 -10.93 -11.42 -17.72
C ARG A 192 -10.71 -12.57 -18.70
N ASN A 193 -9.90 -12.36 -19.74
CA ASN A 193 -9.61 -13.40 -20.73
C ASN A 193 -8.50 -14.35 -20.28
N ASP A 194 -7.56 -13.90 -19.42
CA ASP A 194 -6.52 -14.77 -18.83
C ASP A 194 -7.03 -15.59 -17.64
N SER A 195 -8.09 -15.15 -16.96
CA SER A 195 -8.71 -15.92 -15.87
C SER A 195 -9.65 -17.06 -16.34
N GLY A 196 -9.71 -17.33 -17.64
CA GLY A 196 -10.62 -18.31 -18.25
C GLY A 196 -9.92 -19.49 -18.93
N ALA A 197 -8.61 -19.64 -18.73
CA ALA A 197 -7.80 -20.70 -19.33
C ALA A 197 -7.11 -21.57 -18.26
N GLU A 198 -7.90 -22.17 -17.37
CA GLU A 198 -7.57 -23.43 -16.67
C GLU A 198 -8.83 -24.29 -16.50
#